data_AF-A0A349HXB2-F1
#
_entry.id   AF-A0A349HXB2-F1
#
_cell.length_a   1.000
_cell.length_b   1.000
_cell.length_c   1.000
_cell.angle_alpha   90.00
_cell.angle_beta   90.00
_cell.angle_gamma   90.00
#
_symmetry.space_group_name_H-M   'P 1'
#
loop_
_entity.id
_entity.type
_entity.pdbx_description
1 polymer ?
#
loop_
_entity_poly.entity_id
_entity_poly.type
_entity_poly.pdbx_seq_one_letter_code
_entity_poly.pdbx_strand_id
1 'polypeptide(L)'
;MIKPAWMQKTWDYVASRYGEDVGKMLVHTGVIGWILSSAAQVTAILINEKIPKEQKMYMVPQELADAAVNIVSFYAVTRTFKAVANKLVSTGKLLPKTISTVLKNSSVAEKIGKKGFDVAKHGHLSTELLNEYGKFYSGIDIVGTTLGSVISCNLLTPVIRNEIAASRQKKGIAKINSKSDGSPANIKAPNSKTAYFKAPTMQTFQVSSMNKPYSGNLKV
;
A
#
# COMPACT_ATOMS: atom_id res chain seq x y z
N MET A 1 -25.81 12.67 24.90
CA MET A 1 -24.42 12.45 25.33
C MET A 1 -23.59 13.67 24.95
N ILE A 2 -23.15 14.45 25.93
CA ILE A 2 -22.23 15.58 25.71
C ILE A 2 -20.84 14.97 25.45
N LYS A 3 -20.30 15.12 24.24
CA LYS A 3 -18.94 14.64 23.93
C LYS A 3 -17.94 15.52 24.70
N PRO A 4 -16.90 14.95 25.34
CA PRO A 4 -15.92 15.75 26.06
C PRO A 4 -15.16 16.69 25.10
N ALA A 5 -14.82 17.89 25.58
CA ALA A 5 -14.32 19.00 24.74
C ALA A 5 -13.06 18.65 23.91
N TRP A 6 -12.20 17.75 24.41
CA TRP A 6 -11.02 17.27 23.69
C TRP A 6 -11.39 16.37 22.50
N MET A 7 -12.47 15.60 22.62
CA MET A 7 -13.00 14.75 21.55
C MET A 7 -13.66 15.59 20.47
N GLN A 8 -14.32 16.69 20.86
CA GLN A 8 -14.94 17.60 19.91
C GLN A 8 -13.88 18.36 19.08
N LYS A 9 -12.84 18.91 19.73
CA LYS A 9 -11.70 19.55 19.04
C LYS A 9 -10.99 18.62 18.06
N THR A 10 -10.80 17.36 18.42
CA THR A 10 -10.18 16.36 17.53
C THR A 10 -11.11 15.98 16.38
N TRP A 11 -12.42 15.87 16.63
CA TRP A 11 -13.40 15.64 15.56
C TRP A 11 -13.47 16.81 14.58
N ASP A 12 -13.48 18.04 15.07
CA ASP A 12 -13.51 19.25 14.24
C ASP A 12 -12.22 19.38 13.43
N TYR A 13 -11.07 19.01 14.01
CA TYR A 13 -9.80 18.94 13.29
C TYR A 13 -9.81 17.88 12.18
N VAL A 14 -10.31 16.68 12.46
CA VAL A 14 -10.43 15.61 11.46
C VAL A 14 -11.42 16.02 10.36
N ALA A 15 -12.58 16.54 10.73
CA ALA A 15 -13.60 16.99 9.79
C ALA A 15 -13.09 18.12 8.89
N SER A 16 -12.42 19.13 9.46
CA SER A 16 -11.85 20.24 8.66
C SER A 16 -10.69 19.80 7.76
N ARG A 17 -9.94 18.74 8.11
CA ARG A 17 -8.80 18.29 7.32
C ARG A 17 -9.14 17.23 6.27
N TYR A 18 -10.19 16.45 6.50
CA TYR A 18 -10.53 15.27 5.71
C TYR A 18 -11.94 15.27 5.14
N GLY A 19 -12.83 16.16 5.60
CA GLY A 19 -14.20 16.28 5.09
C GLY A 19 -14.27 16.71 3.63
N GLU A 20 -13.30 17.50 3.16
CA GLU A 20 -13.24 17.97 1.77
C GLU A 20 -12.40 17.06 0.85
N ASP A 21 -11.48 16.26 1.41
CA ASP A 21 -10.56 15.39 0.66
C ASP A 21 -10.56 13.98 1.27
N VAL A 22 -11.66 13.26 1.01
CA VAL A 22 -11.88 11.88 1.47
C VAL A 22 -10.81 10.93 0.92
N GLY A 23 -10.25 11.21 -0.27
CA GLY A 23 -9.12 10.46 -0.82
C GLY A 23 -7.87 10.57 0.06
N LYS A 24 -7.53 11.78 0.54
CA LYS A 24 -6.43 11.98 1.50
C LYS A 24 -6.70 11.30 2.84
N MET A 25 -7.95 11.30 3.30
CA MET A 25 -8.35 10.56 4.50
C MET A 25 -8.04 9.07 4.37
N LEU A 26 -8.47 8.46 3.26
CA LEU A 26 -8.23 7.04 2.97
C LEU A 26 -6.74 6.71 3.00
N VAL A 27 -5.91 7.59 2.44
CA VAL A 27 -4.46 7.36 2.42
C VAL A 27 -3.87 7.42 3.82
N HIS A 28 -4.20 8.47 4.58
CA HIS A 28 -3.60 8.68 5.90
C HIS A 28 -4.05 7.64 6.93
N THR A 29 -5.32 7.22 6.89
CA THR A 29 -5.82 6.17 7.80
C THR A 29 -5.16 4.82 7.51
N GLY A 30 -4.95 4.47 6.24
CA GLY A 30 -4.18 3.29 5.86
C GLY A 30 -2.75 3.32 6.40
N VAL A 31 -2.07 4.46 6.26
CA VAL A 31 -0.69 4.65 6.73
C VAL A 31 -0.58 4.54 8.25
N ILE A 32 -1.50 5.16 8.99
CA ILE A 32 -1.57 5.02 10.45
C ILE A 32 -1.75 3.55 10.83
N GLY A 33 -2.62 2.82 10.13
CA GLY A 33 -2.83 1.38 10.33
C GLY A 33 -1.53 0.58 10.18
N TRP A 34 -0.73 0.84 9.14
CA TRP A 34 0.55 0.14 8.95
C TRP A 34 1.60 0.51 9.98
N ILE A 35 1.67 1.77 10.40
CA ILE A 35 2.61 2.20 11.46
C ILE A 35 2.28 1.46 12.76
N LEU A 36 1.00 1.45 13.17
CA LEU A 36 0.56 0.76 14.37
C LEU A 36 0.77 -0.76 14.27
N SER A 37 0.50 -1.35 13.09
CA SER A 37 0.74 -2.77 12.85
C SER A 37 2.22 -3.14 12.96
N SER A 38 3.11 -2.36 12.34
CA SER A 38 4.56 -2.58 12.43
C SER A 38 5.07 -2.41 13.86
N ALA A 39 4.59 -1.37 14.58
CA ALA A 39 4.95 -1.15 15.97
C ALA A 39 4.54 -2.33 16.87
N ALA A 40 3.34 -2.88 16.67
CA ALA A 40 2.88 -4.07 17.39
C ALA A 40 3.75 -5.30 17.07
N GLN A 41 4.08 -5.53 15.80
CA GLN A 41 4.92 -6.65 15.37
C GLN A 41 6.34 -6.55 15.92
N VAL A 42 6.96 -5.37 15.84
CA VAL A 42 8.29 -5.11 16.42
C VAL A 42 8.26 -5.31 17.93
N THR A 43 7.26 -4.80 18.63
CA THR A 43 7.12 -4.99 20.09
C THR A 43 7.01 -6.46 20.44
N ALA A 44 6.16 -7.21 19.73
CA ALA A 44 6.00 -8.65 19.93
C ALA A 44 7.32 -9.41 19.72
N ILE A 45 8.12 -9.05 18.70
CA ILE A 45 9.45 -9.65 18.47
C ILE A 45 10.40 -9.35 19.65
N LEU A 46 10.40 -8.11 20.15
CA LEU A 46 11.30 -7.69 21.21
C LEU A 46 11.00 -8.38 22.54
N ILE A 47 9.72 -8.47 22.92
CA ILE A 47 9.30 -9.08 24.20
C ILE A 47 9.31 -10.62 24.17
N ASN A 48 9.36 -11.24 22.99
CA ASN A 48 9.35 -12.69 22.90
C ASN A 48 10.72 -13.29 23.25
N GLU A 49 10.81 -13.91 24.41
CA GLU A 49 12.03 -14.56 24.92
C GLU A 49 12.41 -15.83 24.14
N LYS A 50 11.45 -16.45 23.43
CA LYS A 50 11.69 -17.64 22.61
C LYS A 50 12.47 -17.33 21.32
N ILE A 51 12.59 -16.06 20.96
CA ILE A 51 13.35 -15.63 19.78
C ILE A 51 14.77 -15.26 20.23
N PRO A 52 15.82 -15.94 19.73
CA PRO A 52 17.22 -15.57 20.00
C PRO A 52 17.54 -14.13 19.59
N LYS A 53 18.45 -13.47 20.31
CA LYS A 53 18.84 -12.06 20.04
C LYS A 53 19.35 -11.88 18.61
N GLU A 54 20.05 -12.88 18.09
CA GLU A 54 20.59 -12.91 16.74
C GLU A 54 19.47 -12.89 15.70
N GLN A 55 18.34 -13.57 15.96
CA GLN A 55 17.18 -13.57 15.05
C GLN A 55 16.43 -12.23 15.12
N LYS A 56 16.28 -11.64 16.32
CA LYS A 56 15.65 -10.31 16.48
C LYS A 56 16.34 -9.23 15.65
N MET A 57 17.68 -9.26 15.59
CA MET A 57 18.50 -8.34 14.78
C MET A 57 18.17 -8.38 13.28
N TYR A 58 17.62 -9.48 12.78
CA TYR A 58 17.17 -9.60 11.38
C TYR A 58 15.68 -9.36 11.21
N MET A 59 14.85 -9.76 12.18
CA MET A 59 13.40 -9.65 12.09
C MET A 59 12.92 -8.20 12.24
N VAL A 60 13.46 -7.45 13.21
CA VAL A 60 13.04 -6.06 13.44
C VAL A 60 13.29 -5.18 12.20
N PRO A 61 14.47 -5.21 11.54
CA PRO A 61 14.68 -4.48 10.29
C PRO A 61 13.89 -5.04 9.08
N GLN A 62 13.29 -6.22 9.18
CA GLN A 62 12.38 -6.74 8.15
C GLN A 62 10.98 -6.13 8.32
N GLU A 63 10.43 -6.13 9.53
CA GLU A 63 9.10 -5.56 9.77
C GLU A 63 9.05 -4.05 9.56
N LEU A 64 10.15 -3.35 9.88
CA LEU A 64 10.27 -1.93 9.57
C LEU A 64 10.39 -1.68 8.06
N ALA A 65 11.12 -2.53 7.34
CA ALA A 65 11.25 -2.41 5.89
C ALA A 65 9.94 -2.73 5.17
N ASP A 66 9.18 -3.71 5.65
CA ASP A 66 7.86 -4.05 5.11
C ASP A 66 6.86 -2.89 5.29
N ALA A 67 6.84 -2.28 6.47
CA ALA A 67 6.03 -1.10 6.73
C ALA A 67 6.45 0.09 5.84
N ALA A 68 7.76 0.33 5.70
CA ALA A 68 8.27 1.40 4.86
C ALA A 68 7.89 1.19 3.39
N VAL A 69 8.04 -0.03 2.86
CA VAL A 69 7.65 -0.36 1.48
C VAL A 69 6.16 -0.14 1.28
N ASN A 70 5.30 -0.61 2.19
CA ASN A 70 3.87 -0.39 2.10
C ASN A 70 3.52 1.10 2.07
N ILE A 71 4.05 1.88 3.01
CA ILE A 71 3.75 3.32 3.09
C ILE A 71 4.23 4.06 1.85
N VAL A 72 5.49 3.84 1.43
CA VAL A 72 6.10 4.56 0.30
C VAL A 72 5.42 4.19 -1.02
N SER A 73 5.27 2.90 -1.28
CA SER A 73 4.61 2.41 -2.50
C SER A 73 3.17 2.93 -2.57
N PHE A 74 2.47 2.91 -1.45
CA PHE A 74 1.09 3.36 -1.38
C PHE A 74 0.93 4.83 -1.71
N TYR A 75 1.73 5.70 -1.10
CA TYR A 75 1.71 7.13 -1.46
C TYR A 75 2.08 7.36 -2.92
N ALA A 76 3.12 6.69 -3.43
CA ALA A 76 3.59 6.88 -4.80
C ALA A 76 2.53 6.46 -5.83
N VAL A 77 1.93 5.28 -5.64
CA VAL A 77 0.94 4.73 -6.57
C VAL A 77 -0.39 5.48 -6.46
N THR A 78 -0.93 5.67 -5.25
CA THR A 78 -2.20 6.38 -5.06
C THR A 78 -2.13 7.81 -5.60
N ARG A 79 -1.02 8.53 -5.39
CA ARG A 79 -0.82 9.89 -5.94
C ARG A 79 -0.82 9.88 -7.46
N THR A 80 -0.19 8.90 -8.09
CA THR A 80 -0.16 8.78 -9.55
C THR A 80 -1.55 8.54 -10.12
N PHE A 81 -2.29 7.58 -9.57
CA PHE A 81 -3.65 7.28 -10.01
C PHE A 81 -4.62 8.43 -9.76
N LYS A 82 -4.54 9.06 -8.57
CA LYS A 82 -5.27 10.30 -8.24
C LYS A 82 -4.97 11.41 -9.26
N ALA A 83 -3.70 11.65 -9.59
CA ALA A 83 -3.32 12.67 -10.55
C ALA A 83 -3.88 12.41 -11.96
N VAL A 84 -3.86 11.14 -12.41
CA VAL A 84 -4.44 10.76 -13.70
C VAL A 84 -5.96 10.95 -13.71
N ALA A 85 -6.64 10.44 -12.68
CA ALA A 85 -8.09 10.54 -12.54
C ALA A 85 -8.54 12.02 -12.51
N ASN A 86 -7.89 12.83 -11.68
CA ASN A 86 -8.17 14.26 -11.56
C ASN A 86 -7.90 15.00 -12.86
N LYS A 87 -6.84 14.64 -13.60
CA LYS A 87 -6.54 15.24 -14.90
C LYS A 87 -7.57 14.87 -15.97
N LEU A 88 -8.11 13.66 -15.94
CA LEU A 88 -9.18 13.27 -16.86
C LEU A 88 -10.46 14.09 -16.62
N VAL A 89 -10.80 14.33 -15.35
CA VAL A 89 -11.96 15.15 -15.00
C VAL A 89 -11.71 16.63 -15.28
N SER A 90 -10.58 17.18 -14.85
CA SER A 90 -10.28 18.61 -15.00
C SER A 90 -10.12 19.02 -16.46
N THR A 91 -9.54 18.17 -17.31
CA THR A 91 -9.49 18.43 -18.76
C THR A 91 -10.82 18.19 -19.47
N GLY A 92 -11.84 17.67 -18.77
CA GLY A 92 -13.15 17.40 -19.33
C GLY A 92 -13.25 16.14 -20.19
N LYS A 93 -12.22 15.27 -20.15
CA LYS A 93 -12.25 13.95 -20.83
C LYS A 93 -13.19 12.97 -20.16
N LEU A 94 -13.38 13.12 -18.84
CA LEU A 94 -14.31 12.33 -18.05
C LEU A 94 -15.23 13.28 -17.28
N LEU A 95 -16.49 13.39 -17.70
CA LEU A 95 -17.48 14.27 -17.09
C LEU A 95 -18.86 13.60 -17.04
N PRO A 96 -19.73 14.03 -16.10
CA PRO A 96 -21.15 13.70 -16.15
C PRO A 96 -21.79 14.18 -17.45
N LYS A 97 -22.83 13.45 -17.92
CA LYS A 97 -23.55 13.80 -19.16
C LYS A 97 -24.09 15.23 -19.12
N THR A 98 -24.67 15.66 -18.01
CA THR A 98 -25.22 17.02 -17.82
C THR A 98 -24.18 18.10 -18.13
N ILE A 99 -23.03 18.03 -17.45
CA ILE A 99 -21.93 18.99 -17.61
C ILE A 99 -21.30 18.87 -19.00
N SER A 100 -21.11 17.65 -19.51
CA SER A 100 -20.55 17.44 -20.85
C SER A 100 -21.43 18.06 -21.94
N THR A 101 -22.75 17.93 -21.85
CA THR A 101 -23.69 18.51 -22.81
C THR A 101 -23.64 20.03 -22.79
N VAL A 102 -23.64 20.63 -21.60
CA VAL A 102 -23.53 22.10 -21.44
C VAL A 102 -22.23 22.63 -22.05
N LEU A 103 -21.10 21.99 -21.77
CA LEU A 103 -19.80 22.42 -22.30
C LEU A 103 -19.69 22.22 -23.82
N LYS A 104 -20.30 21.17 -24.38
CA LYS A 104 -20.30 20.93 -25.84
C LYS A 104 -21.17 21.94 -26.60
N ASN A 105 -22.16 22.53 -25.95
CA ASN A 105 -23.04 23.54 -26.53
C ASN A 105 -22.56 24.97 -26.24
N SER A 106 -21.37 25.16 -25.67
CA SER A 106 -20.81 26.47 -25.33
C SER A 106 -19.60 26.83 -26.19
N SER A 107 -19.09 28.06 -26.02
CA SER A 107 -17.94 28.58 -26.75
C SER A 107 -16.62 27.86 -26.48
N VAL A 108 -16.59 26.93 -25.51
CA VAL A 108 -15.39 26.18 -25.14
C VAL A 108 -15.38 24.73 -25.61
N ALA A 109 -16.38 24.31 -26.41
CA ALA A 109 -16.53 22.95 -26.90
C ALA A 109 -15.24 22.39 -27.53
N GLU A 110 -14.56 23.18 -28.37
CA GLU A 110 -13.32 22.77 -29.04
C GLU A 110 -12.10 22.67 -28.10
N LYS A 111 -12.19 23.22 -26.88
CA LYS A 111 -11.10 23.21 -25.89
C LYS A 111 -11.21 22.01 -24.95
N ILE A 112 -12.37 21.36 -24.87
CA ILE A 112 -12.59 20.17 -24.04
C ILE A 112 -11.58 19.07 -24.41
N GLY A 113 -10.94 18.49 -23.40
CA GLY A 113 -9.96 17.41 -23.54
C GLY A 113 -8.57 17.83 -24.01
N LYS A 114 -8.36 19.10 -24.37
CA LYS A 114 -7.05 19.63 -24.79
C LYS A 114 -6.15 19.92 -23.57
N LYS A 115 -4.83 19.86 -23.77
CA LYS A 115 -3.86 20.22 -22.73
C LYS A 115 -4.04 21.69 -22.35
N GLY A 116 -4.17 21.98 -21.06
CA GLY A 116 -4.33 23.35 -20.53
C GLY A 116 -5.79 23.78 -20.33
N PHE A 117 -6.77 23.03 -20.84
CA PHE A 117 -8.17 23.25 -20.50
C PHE A 117 -8.46 22.73 -19.08
N ASP A 118 -9.29 23.47 -18.37
CA ASP A 118 -9.71 23.21 -17.00
C ASP A 118 -11.20 23.54 -16.90
N VAL A 119 -12.01 22.54 -16.60
CA VAL A 119 -13.47 22.64 -16.58
C VAL A 119 -13.96 23.66 -15.55
N ALA A 120 -13.32 23.74 -14.37
CA ALA A 120 -13.73 24.66 -13.32
C ALA A 120 -13.37 26.12 -13.67
N LYS A 121 -12.22 26.34 -14.30
CA LYS A 121 -11.73 27.69 -14.62
C LYS A 121 -12.26 28.25 -15.93
N HIS A 122 -12.37 27.40 -16.94
CA HIS A 122 -12.64 27.81 -18.31
C HIS A 122 -14.03 27.34 -18.80
N GLY A 123 -14.74 26.50 -18.03
CA GLY A 123 -16.03 25.95 -18.45
C GLY A 123 -17.22 26.91 -18.32
N HIS A 124 -17.05 28.06 -17.64
CA HIS A 124 -18.11 29.04 -17.39
C HIS A 124 -19.42 28.43 -16.86
N LEU A 125 -19.30 27.45 -15.96
CA LEU A 125 -20.43 26.75 -15.37
C LEU A 125 -21.18 27.65 -14.38
N SER A 126 -22.50 27.48 -14.30
CA SER A 126 -23.29 28.07 -13.21
C SER A 126 -22.84 27.50 -11.85
N THR A 127 -23.12 28.22 -10.76
CA THR A 127 -22.76 27.80 -9.40
C THR A 127 -23.27 26.40 -9.05
N GLU A 128 -24.48 26.05 -9.52
CA GLU A 128 -25.09 24.75 -9.28
C GLU A 128 -24.33 23.63 -10.02
N LEU A 129 -24.02 23.83 -11.30
CA LEU A 129 -23.22 22.88 -12.10
C LEU A 129 -21.78 22.76 -11.60
N LEU A 130 -21.23 23.83 -11.02
CA LEU A 130 -19.89 23.83 -10.43
C LEU A 130 -19.86 23.02 -9.13
N ASN A 131 -20.95 23.02 -8.36
CA ASN A 131 -21.12 22.14 -7.20
C ASN A 131 -21.28 20.67 -7.62
N GLU A 132 -22.11 20.39 -8.63
CA GLU A 132 -22.24 19.03 -9.20
C GLU A 132 -20.89 18.51 -9.74
N TYR A 133 -20.16 19.38 -10.46
CA TYR A 133 -18.79 19.10 -10.89
C TYR A 133 -17.87 18.77 -9.71
N GLY A 134 -17.90 19.58 -8.64
CA GLY A 134 -17.09 19.35 -7.44
C GLY A 134 -17.36 18.00 -6.79
N LYS A 135 -18.64 17.61 -6.65
CA LYS A 135 -19.03 16.29 -6.13
C LYS A 135 -18.52 15.16 -7.02
N PHE A 136 -18.68 15.29 -8.33
CA PHE A 136 -18.19 14.29 -9.28
C PHE A 136 -16.66 14.17 -9.24
N TYR A 137 -15.96 15.31 -9.23
CA TYR A 137 -14.51 15.37 -9.13
C TYR A 137 -14.02 14.66 -7.87
N SER A 138 -14.61 14.96 -6.70
CA SER A 138 -14.29 14.28 -5.45
C SER A 138 -14.59 12.78 -5.48
N GLY A 139 -15.69 12.37 -6.14
CA GLY A 139 -15.99 10.95 -6.34
C GLY A 139 -14.93 10.23 -7.18
N ILE A 140 -14.50 10.83 -8.29
CA ILE A 140 -13.45 10.27 -9.15
C ILE A 140 -12.09 10.29 -8.45
N ASP A 141 -11.80 11.30 -7.63
CA ASP A 141 -10.60 11.36 -6.79
C ASP A 141 -10.53 10.15 -5.84
N ILE A 142 -11.65 9.81 -5.19
CA ILE A 142 -11.77 8.63 -4.33
C ILE A 142 -11.58 7.34 -5.12
N VAL A 143 -12.21 7.21 -6.30
CA VAL A 143 -12.08 6.02 -7.15
C VAL A 143 -10.64 5.83 -7.61
N GLY A 144 -9.98 6.90 -8.09
CA GLY A 144 -8.58 6.86 -8.51
C GLY A 144 -7.65 6.48 -7.37
N THR A 145 -7.85 7.09 -6.20
CA THR A 145 -7.09 6.75 -4.99
C THR A 145 -7.29 5.29 -4.59
N THR A 146 -8.53 4.78 -4.66
CA THR A 146 -8.87 3.39 -4.30
C THR A 146 -8.30 2.38 -5.30
N LEU A 147 -8.29 2.68 -6.61
CA LEU A 147 -7.64 1.81 -7.59
C LEU A 147 -6.12 1.77 -7.35
N GLY A 148 -5.52 2.94 -7.10
CA GLY A 148 -4.11 3.03 -6.75
C GLY A 148 -3.77 2.24 -5.49
N SER A 149 -4.64 2.26 -4.46
CA SER A 149 -4.41 1.51 -3.23
C SER A 149 -4.42 0.00 -3.46
N VAL A 150 -5.42 -0.51 -4.18
CA VAL A 150 -5.52 -1.94 -4.52
C VAL A 150 -4.28 -2.43 -5.26
N ILE A 151 -3.81 -1.66 -6.25
CA ILE A 151 -2.61 -2.00 -7.02
C ILE A 151 -1.36 -1.95 -6.14
N SER A 152 -1.23 -0.92 -5.30
CA SER A 152 -0.08 -0.81 -4.41
C SER A 152 0.01 -2.00 -3.46
N CYS A 153 -1.08 -2.28 -2.74
CA CYS A 153 -1.08 -3.28 -1.67
C CYS A 153 -0.99 -4.71 -2.21
N ASN A 154 -1.61 -5.01 -3.34
CA ASN A 154 -1.76 -6.40 -3.81
C ASN A 154 -0.79 -6.78 -4.92
N LEU A 155 -0.24 -5.82 -5.68
CA LEU A 155 0.72 -6.11 -6.75
C LEU A 155 2.10 -5.58 -6.41
N LEU A 156 2.22 -4.29 -6.11
CA LEU A 156 3.52 -3.65 -6.00
C LEU A 156 4.26 -4.06 -4.71
N THR A 157 3.60 -4.00 -3.56
CA THR A 157 4.22 -4.38 -2.28
C THR A 157 4.76 -5.82 -2.33
N PRO A 158 4.02 -6.86 -2.76
CA PRO A 158 4.56 -8.22 -2.80
C PRO A 158 5.79 -8.35 -3.70
N VAL A 159 5.81 -7.69 -4.86
CA VAL A 159 6.97 -7.72 -5.77
C VAL A 159 8.20 -7.11 -5.10
N ILE A 160 8.07 -5.91 -4.52
CA ILE A 160 9.19 -5.24 -3.85
C ILE A 160 9.66 -6.03 -2.62
N ARG A 161 8.72 -6.55 -1.83
CA ARG A 161 9.03 -7.38 -0.66
C ARG A 161 9.80 -8.64 -1.05
N ASN A 162 9.38 -9.30 -2.12
CA ASN A 162 10.06 -10.49 -2.64
C ASN A 162 11.48 -10.18 -3.13
N GLU A 163 11.67 -9.05 -3.78
CA GLU A 163 12.99 -8.61 -4.24
C GLU A 163 13.93 -8.29 -3.06
N ILE A 164 13.42 -7.59 -2.04
CA ILE A 164 14.19 -7.31 -0.81
C ILE A 164 14.55 -8.61 -0.10
N ALA A 165 13.61 -9.56 0.02
CA ALA A 165 13.86 -10.86 0.61
C ALA A 165 14.93 -11.63 -0.17
N ALA A 166 14.86 -11.67 -1.50
CA ALA A 166 15.84 -12.32 -2.36
C ALA A 166 17.24 -11.68 -2.23
N SER A 167 17.32 -10.35 -2.16
CA SER A 167 18.59 -9.62 -1.95
C SER A 167 19.21 -9.95 -0.59
N ARG A 168 18.41 -9.99 0.48
CA ARG A 168 18.87 -10.37 1.82
C ARG A 168 19.29 -11.84 1.90
N GLN A 169 18.57 -12.75 1.24
CA GLN A 169 18.97 -14.16 1.13
C GLN A 169 20.33 -14.31 0.42
N LYS A 170 20.52 -13.64 -0.73
CA LYS A 170 21.80 -13.66 -1.46
C LYS A 170 22.97 -13.16 -0.60
N LYS A 171 22.78 -12.06 0.14
CA LYS A 171 23.79 -11.54 1.08
C LYS A 171 24.09 -12.50 2.23
N GLY A 172 23.07 -13.20 2.74
CA GLY A 172 23.23 -14.24 3.77
C GLY A 172 24.07 -15.42 3.28
N ILE A 173 23.78 -15.94 2.09
CA ILE A 173 24.53 -17.04 1.46
C ILE A 173 25.99 -16.60 1.18
N ALA A 174 26.20 -15.40 0.64
CA ALA A 174 27.54 -14.88 0.38
C ALA A 174 28.39 -14.76 1.65
N LYS A 175 27.79 -14.36 2.78
CA LYS A 175 28.48 -14.26 4.08
C LYS A 175 28.81 -15.62 4.70
N ILE A 176 28.04 -16.67 4.39
CA ILE A 176 28.32 -18.05 4.79
C ILE A 176 29.49 -18.60 3.96
N ASN A 177 29.45 -18.39 2.64
CA ASN A 177 30.52 -18.82 1.72
C ASN A 177 31.84 -18.10 2.02
N SER A 178 31.82 -16.79 2.31
CA SER A 178 33.04 -16.03 2.65
C SER A 178 33.64 -16.38 4.02
N LYS A 179 32.91 -17.12 4.87
CA LYS A 179 33.41 -17.62 6.16
C LYS A 179 33.98 -19.04 6.06
N SER A 180 33.82 -19.74 4.93
CA SER A 180 34.39 -21.08 4.74
C SER A 180 35.79 -21.10 4.11
N ASP A 181 36.41 -19.94 3.86
CA ASP A 181 37.74 -19.84 3.24
C ASP A 181 38.91 -19.99 4.24
N GLY A 182 38.68 -20.65 5.38
CA GLY A 182 39.69 -20.97 6.39
C GLY A 182 39.69 -22.44 6.80
N SER A 183 40.38 -23.27 6.01
CA SER A 183 40.70 -24.70 6.21
C SER A 183 39.54 -25.74 6.20
N PRO A 184 39.76 -26.93 5.61
CA PRO A 184 38.71 -27.85 5.23
C PRO A 184 38.34 -28.75 6.42
N ALA A 185 37.27 -28.41 7.15
CA ALA A 185 36.56 -29.40 7.92
C ALA A 185 35.65 -30.17 6.97
N ASN A 186 35.97 -31.45 6.78
CA ASN A 186 35.23 -32.47 6.06
C ASN A 186 33.75 -32.51 6.50
N ILE A 187 32.94 -31.65 5.91
CA ILE A 187 31.50 -31.84 5.80
C ILE A 187 31.31 -32.26 4.35
N LYS A 188 31.04 -33.55 4.13
CA LYS A 188 30.58 -34.05 2.83
C LYS A 188 29.52 -33.10 2.31
N ALA A 189 29.85 -32.35 1.27
CA ALA A 189 28.89 -31.58 0.52
C ALA A 189 27.78 -32.54 0.11
N PRO A 190 26.51 -32.31 0.48
CA PRO A 190 25.43 -32.96 -0.23
C PRO A 190 25.60 -32.49 -1.68
N ASN A 191 25.78 -33.43 -2.60
CA ASN A 191 25.63 -33.17 -4.03
C ASN A 191 24.19 -32.66 -4.26
N SER A 192 23.94 -31.37 -4.07
CA SER A 192 22.72 -30.73 -4.51
C SER A 192 23.11 -29.67 -5.51
N LYS A 193 22.95 -30.05 -6.78
CA LYS A 193 22.75 -29.10 -7.88
C LYS A 193 21.87 -27.98 -7.36
N THR A 194 22.32 -26.75 -7.56
CA THR A 194 21.67 -25.48 -7.22
C THR A 194 20.16 -25.53 -7.45
N ALA A 195 19.42 -25.97 -6.44
CA ALA A 195 17.97 -25.95 -6.46
C ALA A 195 17.58 -24.56 -5.99
N TYR A 196 17.39 -23.64 -6.93
CA TYR A 196 16.48 -22.52 -6.70
C TYR A 196 15.22 -23.13 -6.10
N PHE A 197 14.89 -22.78 -4.85
CA PHE A 197 13.68 -23.26 -4.20
C PHE A 197 12.51 -22.96 -5.15
N LYS A 198 11.96 -24.02 -5.75
CA LYS A 198 10.81 -23.92 -6.64
C LYS A 198 9.70 -23.32 -5.79
N ALA A 199 9.01 -22.29 -6.30
CA ALA A 199 7.90 -21.67 -5.58
C ALA A 199 6.96 -22.77 -5.08
N PRO A 200 6.65 -22.81 -3.76
CA PRO A 200 5.87 -23.90 -3.18
C PRO A 200 4.50 -23.96 -3.86
N THR A 201 4.11 -25.15 -4.31
CA THR A 201 2.81 -25.36 -4.94
C THR A 201 1.73 -25.52 -3.88
N MET A 202 0.46 -25.35 -4.25
CA MET A 202 -0.69 -25.61 -3.37
C MET A 202 -0.64 -26.99 -2.70
N GLN A 203 -0.10 -27.99 -3.41
CA GLN A 203 0.12 -29.33 -2.87
C GLN A 203 1.17 -29.34 -1.76
N THR A 204 2.22 -28.52 -1.85
CA THR A 204 3.24 -28.39 -0.80
C THR A 204 2.66 -27.79 0.49
N PHE A 205 1.71 -26.86 0.37
CA PHE A 205 0.98 -26.31 1.51
C PHE A 205 0.02 -27.33 2.15
N GLN A 206 -0.69 -28.11 1.34
CA GLN A 206 -1.58 -29.16 1.83
C GLN A 206 -0.82 -30.23 2.63
N VAL A 207 0.32 -30.71 2.10
CA VAL A 207 1.15 -31.71 2.79
C VAL A 207 1.74 -31.17 4.09
N SER A 208 2.15 -29.89 4.11
CA SER A 208 2.67 -29.25 5.33
C SER A 208 1.58 -29.05 6.40
N SER A 209 0.32 -28.84 5.99
CA SER A 209 -0.81 -28.75 6.91
C SER A 209 -1.24 -30.10 7.48
N MET A 210 -1.01 -31.19 6.74
CA MET A 210 -1.29 -32.57 7.16
C MET A 210 -0.21 -33.14 8.09
N ASN A 211 1.03 -32.64 8.02
CA ASN A 211 2.15 -33.07 8.85
C ASN A 211 2.31 -32.29 10.17
N LYS A 212 1.25 -31.63 10.68
CA LYS A 212 1.31 -31.11 12.05
C LYS A 212 1.48 -32.29 13.02
N PRO A 213 2.55 -32.36 13.84
CA PRO A 213 2.54 -33.29 14.96
C PRO A 213 1.36 -32.92 15.84
N TYR A 214 0.51 -33.90 16.12
CA TYR A 214 -0.57 -33.81 17.09
C TYR A 214 0.02 -33.22 18.39
N SER A 215 -0.26 -31.94 18.65
CA SER A 215 -0.05 -31.33 19.96
C SER A 215 -1.07 -31.99 20.89
N GLY A 216 -0.59 -32.96 21.66
CA GLY A 216 -1.39 -33.70 22.63
C GLY A 216 -2.18 -32.76 23.56
N ASN A 217 -3.45 -33.11 23.74
CA ASN A 217 -4.29 -32.86 24.90
C ASN A 217 -4.02 -31.57 25.69
N LEU A 218 -4.62 -30.46 25.29
CA LEU A 218 -5.16 -29.53 26.30
C LEU A 218 -6.37 -30.22 26.93
N LYS A 219 -6.21 -30.74 28.15
CA LYS A 219 -7.36 -30.96 29.03
C LYS A 219 -7.92 -29.58 29.39
N VAL A 220 -9.18 -29.34 29.03
CA VAL A 220 -10.02 -28.30 29.62
C VAL A 220 -10.39 -28.73 31.03
#